data_AF-B8ZVL0-F1
#
_entry.id   AF-B8ZVL0-F1
#
_cell.length_a   1.000
_cell.length_b   1.000
_cell.length_c   1.000
_cell.angle_alpha   90.00
_cell.angle_beta   90.00
_cell.angle_gamma   90.00
#
_symmetry.space_group_name_H-M   'P 1'
#
loop_
_entity.id
_entity.type
_entity.pdbx_description
1 polymer ?
#
loop_
_entity_poly.entity_id
_entity_poly.type
_entity_poly.pdbx_seq_one_letter_code
_entity_poly.pdbx_strand_id
1 'polypeptide(L)'
;MAFISSGYNPDKPMENRITDIGPKKYDEFYPPVIAKNKGKWLYHEIIKPGVLVHVAASGDECYTVRVGGARLMSVTHIREICEIADKHCGGHLRFTTRNNIEFMVDDKAKVDPLIQDLESRKFDGGSFKFPVGGTGAGVTNIVHTQGWIHCHTPATDASGPVKATMDVLFDDFKQPRLPAQGA
;
A
#
# COMPACT_ATOMS: atom_id res chain seq x y z
N MET A 1 10.30 -32.74 -1.94
CA MET A 1 9.02 -32.09 -2.31
C MET A 1 8.31 -33.00 -3.30
N ALA A 2 7.02 -33.25 -3.11
CA ALA A 2 6.20 -33.99 -4.08
C ALA A 2 5.73 -33.06 -5.19
N PHE A 3 5.55 -33.59 -6.39
CA PHE A 3 4.92 -32.85 -7.48
C PHE A 3 3.40 -32.84 -7.26
N ILE A 4 2.80 -31.65 -7.30
CA ILE A 4 1.35 -31.45 -7.21
C ILE A 4 0.91 -30.72 -8.48
N SER A 5 0.14 -31.41 -9.33
CA SER A 5 -0.33 -30.85 -10.60
C SER A 5 -1.36 -29.75 -10.38
N SER A 6 -1.33 -28.72 -11.23
CA SER A 6 -2.38 -27.69 -11.32
C SER A 6 -3.57 -28.13 -12.19
N GLY A 7 -3.48 -29.28 -12.87
CA GLY A 7 -4.38 -29.69 -13.94
C GLY A 7 -3.84 -29.40 -15.36
N TYR A 8 -2.70 -28.71 -15.49
CA TYR A 8 -1.98 -28.55 -16.75
C TYR A 8 -1.47 -29.90 -17.28
N ASN A 9 -1.62 -30.12 -18.59
CA ASN A 9 -1.13 -31.31 -19.28
C ASN A 9 0.07 -30.97 -20.18
N PRO A 10 1.30 -31.45 -19.88
CA PRO A 10 2.48 -31.19 -20.70
C PRO A 10 2.44 -31.85 -22.09
N ASP A 11 1.68 -32.94 -22.26
CA ASP A 11 1.52 -33.62 -23.56
C ASP A 11 0.50 -32.90 -24.46
N LYS A 12 -0.36 -32.08 -23.86
CA LYS A 12 -1.39 -31.28 -24.55
C LYS A 12 -1.34 -29.83 -24.07
N PRO A 13 -0.24 -29.10 -24.36
CA PRO A 13 0.02 -27.80 -23.76
C PRO A 13 -0.97 -26.70 -24.18
N MET A 14 -1.80 -26.95 -25.19
CA MET A 14 -2.83 -26.01 -25.68
C MET A 14 -4.24 -26.33 -25.16
N GLU A 15 -4.46 -27.50 -24.58
CA GLU A 15 -5.76 -27.89 -24.01
C GLU A 15 -6.04 -27.05 -22.75
N ASN A 16 -7.25 -26.49 -22.63
CA ASN A 16 -7.70 -25.65 -21.51
C ASN A 16 -6.82 -24.40 -21.23
N ARG A 17 -6.02 -23.95 -22.20
CA ARG A 17 -5.21 -22.72 -22.08
C ARG A 17 -6.10 -21.48 -22.20
N ILE A 18 -6.12 -20.65 -21.15
CA ILE A 18 -6.77 -19.33 -21.15
C ILE A 18 -5.71 -18.25 -21.43
N THR A 19 -5.90 -17.42 -22.45
CA THR A 19 -5.00 -16.30 -22.83
C THR A 19 -5.78 -15.02 -23.10
N ASP A 20 -5.08 -13.89 -23.18
CA ASP A 20 -5.61 -12.60 -23.64
C ASP A 20 -6.75 -12.01 -22.78
N ILE A 21 -6.84 -12.40 -21.50
CA ILE A 21 -7.89 -11.94 -20.57
C ILE A 21 -7.62 -10.58 -19.89
N GLY A 22 -6.39 -10.07 -19.95
CA GLY A 22 -6.01 -8.81 -19.30
C GLY A 22 -6.12 -8.83 -17.77
N PRO A 23 -6.12 -7.64 -17.11
CA PRO A 23 -6.30 -7.54 -15.67
C PRO A 23 -7.78 -7.64 -15.27
N LYS A 24 -8.03 -7.95 -14.00
CA LYS A 24 -9.33 -7.73 -13.37
C LYS A 24 -9.69 -6.25 -13.40
N LYS A 25 -10.97 -5.94 -13.55
CA LYS A 25 -11.40 -4.54 -13.62
C LYS A 25 -11.35 -3.95 -12.22
N TYR A 26 -10.76 -2.76 -12.08
CA TYR A 26 -10.47 -2.17 -10.78
C TYR A 26 -11.71 -1.92 -9.90
N ASP A 27 -12.89 -1.78 -10.50
CA ASP A 27 -14.15 -1.50 -9.80
C ASP A 27 -14.74 -2.73 -9.11
N GLU A 28 -14.24 -3.94 -9.39
CA GLU A 28 -14.51 -5.15 -8.61
C GLU A 28 -13.99 -5.04 -7.16
N PHE A 29 -13.07 -4.11 -6.88
CA PHE A 29 -12.35 -4.03 -5.60
C PHE A 29 -12.58 -2.72 -4.84
N TYR A 30 -13.45 -1.84 -5.34
CA TYR A 30 -13.69 -0.57 -4.65
C TYR A 30 -14.36 -0.76 -3.30
N PRO A 31 -13.92 -0.03 -2.26
CA PRO A 31 -14.75 0.17 -1.07
C PRO A 31 -16.10 0.77 -1.48
N PRO A 32 -17.21 0.44 -0.79
CA PRO A 32 -18.54 0.95 -1.14
C PRO A 32 -18.61 2.47 -1.26
N VAL A 33 -17.95 3.21 -0.34
CA VAL A 33 -17.89 4.68 -0.36
C VAL A 33 -17.19 5.23 -1.60
N ILE A 34 -16.17 4.52 -2.11
CA ILE A 34 -15.46 4.90 -3.35
C ILE A 34 -16.34 4.61 -4.56
N ALA A 35 -16.95 3.42 -4.62
CA ALA A 35 -17.81 3.03 -5.74
C ALA A 35 -19.00 3.99 -5.90
N LYS A 36 -19.66 4.34 -4.80
CA LYS A 36 -20.81 5.26 -4.77
C LYS A 36 -20.46 6.68 -5.25
N ASN A 37 -19.29 7.17 -4.86
CA ASN A 37 -18.91 8.58 -5.01
C ASN A 37 -17.87 8.84 -6.12
N LYS A 38 -17.49 7.82 -6.89
CA LYS A 38 -16.53 7.96 -8.00
C LYS A 38 -16.97 9.06 -8.97
N GLY A 39 -16.06 10.02 -9.20
CA GLY A 39 -16.30 11.17 -10.08
C GLY A 39 -17.12 12.30 -9.47
N LYS A 40 -17.46 12.22 -8.17
CA LYS A 40 -18.29 13.19 -7.44
C LYS A 40 -17.60 13.74 -6.19
N TRP A 41 -16.27 13.72 -6.16
CA TRP A 41 -15.46 14.28 -5.08
C TRP A 41 -15.38 15.80 -5.22
N LEU A 42 -15.55 16.53 -4.12
CA LEU A 42 -15.49 18.00 -4.10
C LEU A 42 -14.11 18.50 -3.69
N TYR A 43 -13.61 18.02 -2.56
CA TYR A 43 -12.33 18.46 -2.00
C TYR A 43 -11.66 17.36 -1.19
N HIS A 44 -10.42 17.61 -0.82
CA HIS A 44 -9.66 16.76 0.09
C HIS A 44 -8.89 17.61 1.08
N GLU A 45 -8.57 17.03 2.23
CA GLU A 45 -7.74 17.64 3.26
C GLU A 45 -6.75 16.63 3.83
N ILE A 46 -5.59 17.12 4.26
CA ILE A 46 -4.62 16.37 5.05
C ILE A 46 -4.87 16.72 6.51
N ILE A 47 -5.52 15.82 7.25
CA ILE A 47 -5.97 16.12 8.63
C ILE A 47 -4.90 15.82 9.69
N LYS A 48 -3.91 14.99 9.35
CA LYS A 48 -2.66 14.75 10.09
C LYS A 48 -1.68 13.99 9.20
N PRO A 49 -0.37 13.91 9.55
CA PRO A 49 0.59 13.17 8.73
C PRO A 49 0.15 11.72 8.49
N GLY A 50 0.10 11.32 7.23
CA GLY A 50 -0.37 10.00 6.79
C GLY A 50 -1.88 9.86 6.67
N VAL A 51 -2.69 10.89 6.93
CA VAL A 51 -4.15 10.78 6.94
C VAL A 51 -4.81 11.84 6.07
N LEU A 52 -5.62 11.38 5.13
CA LEU A 52 -6.37 12.19 4.18
C LEU A 52 -7.86 12.00 4.43
N VAL A 53 -8.67 13.02 4.16
CA VAL A 53 -10.12 12.89 3.98
C VAL A 53 -10.49 13.41 2.60
N HIS A 54 -11.36 12.70 1.89
CA HIS A 54 -12.03 13.17 0.68
C HIS A 54 -13.52 13.31 0.96
N VAL A 55 -14.11 14.43 0.55
CA VAL A 55 -15.53 14.72 0.77
C VAL A 55 -16.26 14.78 -0.56
N ALA A 56 -17.32 13.98 -0.68
CA ALA A 56 -18.15 13.90 -1.88
C ALA A 56 -19.22 15.00 -1.90
N ALA A 57 -19.81 15.22 -3.08
CA ALA A 57 -20.93 16.16 -3.24
C ALA A 57 -22.18 15.79 -2.42
N SER A 58 -22.32 14.52 -2.01
CA SER A 58 -23.38 14.07 -1.11
C SER A 58 -23.12 14.40 0.36
N GLY A 59 -21.91 14.83 0.71
CA GLY A 59 -21.43 14.92 2.09
C GLY A 59 -20.80 13.62 2.61
N ASP A 60 -20.75 12.54 1.82
CA ASP A 60 -20.03 11.31 2.21
C ASP A 60 -18.53 11.60 2.35
N GLU A 61 -17.90 11.03 3.37
CA GLU A 61 -16.47 11.17 3.62
C GLU A 61 -15.75 9.82 3.45
N CYS A 62 -14.54 9.87 2.89
CA CYS A 62 -13.63 8.73 2.85
C CYS A 62 -12.28 9.12 3.45
N TYR A 63 -11.96 8.50 4.58
CA TYR A 63 -10.70 8.68 5.29
C TYR A 63 -9.68 7.66 4.79
N THR A 64 -8.49 8.12 4.43
CA THR A 64 -7.40 7.25 3.97
C THR A 64 -6.22 7.36 4.93
N VAL A 65 -5.77 6.22 5.47
CA VAL A 65 -4.54 6.11 6.26
C VAL A 65 -3.46 5.49 5.38
N ARG A 66 -2.42 6.26 5.08
CA ARG A 66 -1.27 5.86 4.28
C ARG A 66 -0.13 5.40 5.18
N VAL A 67 0.44 4.24 4.84
CA VAL A 67 1.60 3.67 5.53
C VAL A 67 2.73 3.35 4.56
N GLY A 68 3.96 3.41 5.07
CA GLY A 68 5.15 2.95 4.36
C GLY A 68 5.10 1.46 4.06
N GLY A 69 5.71 1.03 2.96
CA GLY A 69 5.87 -0.37 2.60
C GLY A 69 7.25 -0.61 1.97
N ALA A 70 7.88 -1.74 2.23
CA ALA A 70 9.23 -2.04 1.74
C ALA A 70 9.28 -2.37 0.22
N ARG A 71 8.14 -2.37 -0.48
CA ARG A 71 7.92 -2.85 -1.85
C ARG A 71 8.23 -4.34 -2.04
N LEU A 72 9.46 -4.77 -1.77
CA LEU A 72 9.78 -6.19 -1.65
C LEU A 72 9.20 -6.72 -0.33
N MET A 73 8.30 -7.69 -0.42
CA MET A 73 7.57 -8.20 0.74
C MET A 73 7.29 -9.70 0.61
N SER A 74 7.15 -10.36 1.75
CA SER A 74 6.76 -11.76 1.82
C SER A 74 5.24 -11.93 1.70
N VAL A 75 4.81 -13.13 1.34
CA VAL A 75 3.37 -13.50 1.37
C VAL A 75 2.77 -13.42 2.78
N THR A 76 3.59 -13.62 3.83
CA THR A 76 3.13 -13.47 5.22
C THR A 76 2.82 -12.01 5.54
N HIS A 77 3.62 -11.06 5.05
CA HIS A 77 3.36 -9.64 5.23
C HIS A 77 2.14 -9.18 4.43
N ILE A 78 1.94 -9.70 3.21
CA ILE A 78 0.72 -9.45 2.42
C ILE A 78 -0.53 -9.96 3.16
N ARG A 79 -0.47 -11.16 3.76
CA ARG A 79 -1.59 -11.70 4.55
C ARG A 79 -1.89 -10.84 5.79
N GLU A 80 -0.88 -10.28 6.43
CA GLU A 80 -1.06 -9.34 7.56
C GLU A 80 -1.68 -8.01 7.09
N ILE A 81 -1.33 -7.53 5.90
CA ILE A 81 -2.00 -6.37 5.26
C ILE A 81 -3.49 -6.69 5.03
N CYS A 82 -3.81 -7.89 4.53
CA CYS A 82 -5.20 -8.33 4.35
C CYS A 82 -5.95 -8.45 5.69
N GLU A 83 -5.33 -9.01 6.73
CA GLU A 83 -5.92 -9.10 8.09
C GLU A 83 -6.37 -7.72 8.61
N ILE A 84 -5.53 -6.69 8.43
CA ILE A 84 -5.85 -5.32 8.83
C ILE A 84 -7.00 -4.76 7.98
N ALA A 85 -6.99 -5.01 6.66
CA ALA A 85 -8.07 -4.58 5.77
C ALA A 85 -9.40 -5.26 6.12
N ASP A 86 -9.40 -6.56 6.41
CA ASP A 86 -10.60 -7.30 6.84
C ASP A 86 -11.14 -6.75 8.16
N LYS A 87 -10.25 -6.49 9.13
CA LYS A 87 -10.61 -6.00 10.46
C LYS A 87 -11.18 -4.57 10.45
N HIS A 88 -10.62 -3.68 9.65
CA HIS A 88 -10.93 -2.24 9.73
C HIS A 88 -11.63 -1.66 8.50
N CYS A 89 -11.42 -2.25 7.32
CA CYS A 89 -11.73 -1.64 6.02
C CYS A 89 -12.68 -2.50 5.16
N GLY A 90 -13.34 -3.51 5.74
CA GLY A 90 -14.24 -4.40 5.03
C GLY A 90 -13.55 -5.24 3.95
N GLY A 91 -12.27 -5.56 4.14
CA GLY A 91 -11.45 -6.32 3.19
C GLY A 91 -10.87 -5.49 2.04
N HIS A 92 -11.04 -4.17 2.06
CA HIS A 92 -10.52 -3.28 1.02
C HIS A 92 -9.24 -2.57 1.42
N LEU A 93 -8.30 -2.48 0.49
CA LEU A 93 -7.09 -1.67 0.58
C LEU A 93 -6.62 -1.28 -0.83
N ARG A 94 -5.64 -0.39 -0.93
CA ARG A 94 -4.95 -0.12 -2.19
C ARG A 94 -3.46 0.14 -1.98
N PHE A 95 -2.71 0.06 -3.07
CA PHE A 95 -1.32 0.50 -3.13
C PHE A 95 -1.21 1.81 -3.92
N THR A 96 -0.28 2.67 -3.51
CA THR A 96 0.02 3.92 -4.21
C THR A 96 1.03 3.68 -5.33
N THR A 97 1.17 4.66 -6.23
CA THR A 97 2.20 4.65 -7.29
C THR A 97 3.63 4.70 -6.75
N ARG A 98 3.82 4.94 -5.45
CA ARG A 98 5.11 4.91 -4.76
C ARG A 98 5.24 3.73 -3.79
N ASN A 99 4.44 2.69 -4.00
CA ASN A 99 4.49 1.43 -3.25
C ASN A 99 4.18 1.56 -1.74
N ASN A 100 3.52 2.64 -1.34
CA ASN A 100 2.88 2.72 -0.02
C ASN A 100 1.56 1.95 -0.04
N ILE A 101 1.07 1.61 1.14
CA ILE A 101 -0.22 0.96 1.34
C ILE A 101 -1.20 2.00 1.88
N GLU A 102 -2.44 1.93 1.43
CA GLU A 102 -3.53 2.80 1.91
C GLU A 102 -4.72 1.96 2.34
N PHE A 103 -5.17 2.23 3.56
CA PHE A 103 -6.38 1.69 4.17
C PHE A 103 -7.44 2.78 4.20
N MET A 104 -8.69 2.43 3.89
CA MET A 104 -9.78 3.40 3.75
C MET A 104 -10.93 3.05 4.67
N VAL A 105 -11.43 4.04 5.41
CA VAL A 105 -12.61 3.94 6.27
C VAL A 105 -13.58 5.08 5.99
N ASP A 106 -14.86 4.83 6.19
CA ASP A 106 -15.98 5.74 5.88
C ASP A 106 -16.48 6.53 7.10
N ASP A 107 -15.80 6.40 8.24
CA ASP A 107 -16.15 7.07 9.49
C ASP A 107 -14.88 7.56 10.19
N LYS A 108 -14.87 8.84 10.57
CA LYS A 108 -13.79 9.50 11.30
C LYS A 108 -13.43 8.76 12.59
N ALA A 109 -14.41 8.20 13.29
CA ALA A 109 -14.19 7.48 14.55
C ALA A 109 -13.35 6.20 14.38
N LYS A 110 -13.28 5.64 13.16
CA LYS A 110 -12.47 4.44 12.86
C LYS A 110 -11.00 4.76 12.57
N VAL A 111 -10.65 6.02 12.33
CA VAL A 111 -9.29 6.44 11.94
C VAL A 111 -8.28 6.18 13.04
N ASP A 112 -8.55 6.59 14.28
CA ASP A 112 -7.61 6.46 15.39
C ASP A 112 -7.38 4.99 15.81
N PRO A 113 -8.43 4.13 15.92
CA PRO A 113 -8.25 2.69 16.12
C PRO A 113 -7.38 2.03 15.05
N LEU A 114 -7.57 2.39 13.78
CA LEU A 114 -6.76 1.87 12.68
C LEU A 114 -5.29 2.31 12.80
N ILE A 115 -5.03 3.59 13.06
CA ILE A 115 -3.67 4.11 13.25
C ILE A 115 -2.97 3.41 14.43
N GLN A 116 -3.68 3.21 15.55
CA GLN A 116 -3.12 2.54 16.71
C GLN A 116 -2.70 1.10 16.40
N ASP A 117 -3.54 0.35 15.67
CA ASP A 117 -3.21 -1.01 15.24
C ASP A 117 -1.97 -1.00 14.33
N LEU A 118 -1.96 -0.14 13.31
CA LEU A 118 -0.84 -0.01 12.35
C LEU A 118 0.49 0.33 13.04
N GLU A 119 0.51 1.33 13.92
CA GLU A 119 1.73 1.79 14.62
C GLU A 119 2.22 0.81 15.70
N SER A 120 1.33 -0.04 16.23
CA SER A 120 1.72 -1.07 17.19
C SER A 120 2.51 -2.23 16.58
N ARG A 121 2.45 -2.40 15.25
CA ARG A 121 3.00 -3.56 14.54
C ARG A 121 4.46 -3.32 14.16
N LYS A 122 5.35 -4.16 14.71
CA LYS A 122 6.80 -4.14 14.45
C LYS A 122 7.31 -5.52 14.06
N PHE A 123 8.38 -5.55 13.28
CA PHE A 123 9.19 -6.76 13.10
C PHE A 123 10.04 -7.01 14.35
N ASP A 124 10.51 -8.25 14.54
CA ASP A 124 11.36 -8.63 15.68
C ASP A 124 12.63 -7.78 15.79
N GLY A 125 13.15 -7.30 14.65
CA GLY A 125 14.29 -6.37 14.59
C GLY A 125 13.95 -4.92 14.94
N GLY A 126 12.74 -4.62 15.41
CA GLY A 126 12.30 -3.31 15.92
C GLY A 126 11.77 -2.32 14.87
N SER A 127 11.94 -2.61 13.57
CA SER A 127 11.38 -1.75 12.51
C SER A 127 9.85 -1.81 12.46
N PHE A 128 9.23 -0.66 12.18
CA PHE A 128 7.78 -0.58 11.98
C PHE A 128 7.37 -1.38 10.75
N LYS A 129 6.29 -2.17 10.88
CA LYS A 129 5.68 -2.86 9.74
C LYS A 129 4.87 -1.90 8.88
N PHE A 130 4.15 -0.98 9.51
CA PHE A 130 3.21 -0.07 8.84
C PHE A 130 3.32 1.37 9.37
N PRO A 131 4.47 2.04 9.23
CA PRO A 131 4.62 3.41 9.72
C PRO A 131 3.69 4.36 8.97
N VAL A 132 2.81 5.08 9.68
CA VAL A 132 1.84 6.04 9.11
C VAL A 132 2.57 7.32 8.68
N GLY A 133 2.36 7.78 7.45
CA GLY A 133 3.05 8.99 6.97
C GLY A 133 3.03 9.17 5.44
N GLY A 134 3.96 9.97 4.92
CA GLY A 134 4.17 10.15 3.49
C GLY A 134 3.07 10.96 2.77
N THR A 135 2.45 11.91 3.47
CA THR A 135 1.49 12.90 2.93
C THR A 135 1.97 14.32 3.20
N GLY A 136 1.59 15.29 2.37
CA GLY A 136 1.90 16.70 2.59
C GLY A 136 3.23 17.11 1.98
N ALA A 137 3.99 17.97 2.65
CA ALA A 137 5.32 18.39 2.21
C ALA A 137 6.39 17.71 3.09
N GLY A 138 6.57 16.40 2.91
CA GLY A 138 7.59 15.60 3.60
C GLY A 138 8.35 14.72 2.61
N VAL A 139 9.05 13.69 3.08
CA VAL A 139 9.62 12.63 2.22
C VAL A 139 8.63 11.49 2.14
N THR A 140 8.29 11.04 0.93
CA THR A 140 7.51 9.80 0.78
C THR A 140 8.46 8.67 0.36
N ASN A 141 7.91 7.47 0.18
CA ASN A 141 8.69 6.28 -0.10
C ASN A 141 9.48 6.39 -1.41
N ILE A 142 10.64 5.72 -1.48
CA ILE A 142 11.57 5.77 -2.62
C ILE A 142 11.16 4.73 -3.67
N VAL A 143 10.89 5.19 -4.89
CA VAL A 143 10.75 4.31 -6.05
C VAL A 143 12.12 3.70 -6.38
N HIS A 144 12.20 2.38 -6.46
CA HIS A 144 13.46 1.68 -6.65
C HIS A 144 13.31 0.41 -7.51
N THR A 145 14.45 -0.18 -7.88
CA THR A 145 14.54 -1.26 -8.87
C THR A 145 14.92 -2.60 -8.22
N GLN A 146 15.37 -3.56 -9.01
CA GLN A 146 15.69 -4.91 -8.54
C GLN A 146 17.02 -5.00 -7.77
N GLY A 147 18.04 -4.22 -8.14
CA GLY A 147 19.37 -4.34 -7.54
C GLY A 147 19.95 -5.76 -7.64
N TRP A 148 20.69 -6.18 -6.60
CA TRP A 148 21.31 -7.50 -6.51
C TRP A 148 20.33 -8.63 -6.23
N ILE A 149 19.06 -8.30 -5.92
CA ILE A 149 18.04 -9.29 -5.56
C ILE A 149 17.60 -10.14 -6.74
N HIS A 150 17.65 -9.58 -7.97
CA HIS A 150 17.14 -10.29 -9.14
C HIS A 150 17.75 -9.86 -10.47
N CYS A 151 18.33 -8.66 -10.59
CA CYS A 151 18.90 -8.22 -11.86
C CYS A 151 20.27 -8.87 -12.11
N HIS A 152 20.61 -9.12 -13.38
CA HIS A 152 21.94 -9.62 -13.78
C HIS A 152 22.90 -8.52 -14.26
N THR A 153 22.40 -7.30 -14.50
CA THR A 153 23.21 -6.12 -14.86
C THR A 153 23.31 -5.02 -13.77
N PRO A 154 23.12 -5.27 -12.46
CA PRO A 154 23.17 -4.21 -11.46
C PRO A 154 24.61 -3.76 -11.19
N ALA A 155 24.83 -2.44 -11.15
CA ALA A 155 26.09 -1.86 -10.67
C ALA A 155 26.06 -1.57 -9.16
N THR A 156 24.89 -1.66 -8.52
CA THR A 156 24.69 -1.51 -7.06
C THR A 156 23.38 -2.19 -6.65
N ASP A 157 23.16 -2.37 -5.36
CA ASP A 157 21.88 -2.83 -4.82
C ASP A 157 20.79 -1.75 -4.88
N ALA A 158 19.53 -2.16 -4.68
CA ALA A 158 18.39 -1.27 -4.58
C ALA A 158 17.78 -1.25 -3.17
N SER A 159 17.45 -2.42 -2.60
CA SER A 159 16.69 -2.49 -1.34
C SER A 159 17.51 -2.01 -0.14
N GLY A 160 18.80 -2.36 -0.09
CA GLY A 160 19.73 -1.93 0.95
C GLY A 160 19.89 -0.41 1.01
N PRO A 161 20.28 0.26 -0.09
CA PRO A 161 20.37 1.72 -0.12
C PRO A 161 19.06 2.42 0.23
N VAL A 162 17.92 1.94 -0.27
CA VAL A 162 16.60 2.49 0.08
C VAL A 162 16.33 2.40 1.57
N LYS A 163 16.58 1.24 2.18
CA LYS A 163 16.42 1.05 3.62
C LYS A 163 17.33 2.00 4.40
N ALA A 164 18.61 2.08 4.05
CA ALA A 164 19.57 2.96 4.70
C ALA A 164 19.16 4.44 4.62
N THR A 165 18.70 4.90 3.45
CA THR A 165 18.25 6.28 3.25
C THR A 165 16.95 6.57 4.01
N MET A 166 15.94 5.69 3.93
CA MET A 166 14.66 5.89 4.61
C MET A 166 14.77 5.83 6.13
N ASP A 167 15.78 5.14 6.68
CA ASP A 167 16.05 5.16 8.12
C ASP A 167 16.54 6.53 8.60
N VAL A 168 17.40 7.19 7.81
CA VAL A 168 17.89 8.55 8.12
C VAL A 168 16.79 9.60 7.92
N LEU A 169 15.95 9.43 6.89
CA LEU A 169 14.88 10.37 6.54
C LEU A 169 13.52 10.01 7.17
N PHE A 170 13.51 9.13 8.17
CA PHE A 170 12.25 8.61 8.72
C PHE A 170 11.39 9.71 9.33
N ASP A 171 11.99 10.69 10.01
CA ASP A 171 11.25 11.83 10.58
C ASP A 171 10.57 12.68 9.50
N ASP A 172 11.21 12.85 8.34
CA ASP A 172 10.62 13.57 7.19
C ASP A 172 9.51 12.75 6.52
N PHE A 173 9.51 11.43 6.67
CA PHE A 173 8.37 10.59 6.29
C PHE A 173 7.19 10.73 7.24
N LYS A 174 7.48 10.87 8.54
CA LYS A 174 6.46 11.03 9.60
C LYS A 174 5.89 12.44 9.67
N GLN A 175 6.58 13.46 9.15
CA GLN A 175 6.21 14.88 9.33
C GLN A 175 6.35 15.71 8.03
N PRO A 176 5.33 16.50 7.65
CA PRO A 176 5.38 17.38 6.50
C PRO A 176 6.07 18.73 6.83
N ARG A 177 7.38 18.70 7.04
CA ARG A 177 8.19 19.88 7.46
C ARG A 177 9.09 20.46 6.36
N LEU A 178 8.96 19.99 5.13
CA LEU A 178 9.73 20.44 3.98
C LEU A 178 8.98 21.57 3.23
N PRO A 179 9.67 22.36 2.40
CA PRO A 179 9.03 23.40 1.59
C PRO A 179 8.03 22.85 0.56
N ALA A 180 8.26 21.62 0.09
CA ALA A 180 7.41 20.90 -0.84
C ALA A 180 7.62 19.38 -0.65
N GLN A 181 6.79 18.56 -1.30
CA GLN A 181 6.91 17.11 -1.22
C GLN A 181 8.23 16.63 -1.86
N GLY A 182 9.05 15.95 -1.06
CA GLY A 182 10.25 15.25 -1.50
C GLY A 182 9.89 14.01 -2.32
N ALA A 183 10.54 13.89 -3.47
CA ALA A 183 10.41 12.78 -4.40
C ALA A 183 11.40 11.65 -4.12
#